data_AF-A0A5J5APP6-F1
#
_entry.id   AF-A0A5J5APP6-F1
#
_cell.length_a   1.000
_cell.length_b   1.000
_cell.length_c   1.000
_cell.angle_alpha   90.00
_cell.angle_beta   90.00
_cell.angle_gamma   90.00
#
_symmetry.space_group_name_H-M   'P 1'
#
loop_
_entity.id
_entity.type
_entity.pdbx_description
1 polymer ?
#
loop_
_entity_poly.entity_id
_entity_poly.type
_entity_poly.pdbx_seq_one_letter_code
_entity_poly.pdbx_strand_id
1 'polypeptide(L)'
;MKPLVVEARANTKKEAAKIQNRRLQKKFNGSATKPRLSVFCSEKQLYAMLVDDQNKKCLFSGSTLQESIRQSPSCTTIEAAERVGEELVKTCIDLNINEISSYDRNGFARGERMQAFEIAISRHGFLPR
;
A
#
# COMPACT_ATOMS: atom_id res chain seq x y z
N MET A 1 -7.18 0.39 53.57
CA MET A 1 -6.49 0.39 52.25
C MET A 1 -7.26 -0.52 51.30
N LYS A 2 -7.67 -0.04 50.12
CA LYS A 2 -8.26 -0.91 49.08
C LYS A 2 -7.14 -1.68 48.37
N PRO A 3 -7.27 -2.99 48.15
CA PRO A 3 -6.28 -3.74 47.38
C PRO A 3 -6.33 -3.27 45.92
N LEU A 4 -5.16 -3.05 45.32
CA LEU A 4 -5.02 -2.83 43.88
C LEU A 4 -5.33 -4.15 43.17
N VAL A 5 -6.53 -4.25 42.61
CA VAL A 5 -6.89 -5.35 41.71
C VAL A 5 -6.36 -5.00 40.32
N VAL A 6 -5.29 -5.67 39.91
CA VAL A 6 -4.78 -5.59 38.53
C VAL A 6 -5.56 -6.62 37.71
N GLU A 7 -6.64 -6.19 37.08
CA GLU A 7 -7.33 -7.02 36.08
C GLU A 7 -6.50 -7.00 34.79
N ALA A 8 -6.02 -8.16 34.36
CA ALA A 8 -5.34 -8.29 33.08
C ALA A 8 -6.31 -7.87 31.96
N ARG A 9 -6.00 -6.80 31.22
CA ARG A 9 -6.76 -6.41 30.03
C ARG A 9 -6.79 -7.61 29.10
N ALA A 10 -8.00 -8.08 28.75
CA ALA A 10 -8.18 -9.20 27.84
C ALA A 10 -7.29 -8.99 26.60
N ASN A 11 -6.33 -9.88 26.40
CA ASN A 11 -5.42 -9.82 25.27
C ASN A 11 -6.20 -10.31 24.04
N THR A 12 -6.99 -9.42 23.45
CA THR A 12 -7.73 -9.73 22.22
C THR A 12 -6.70 -10.10 21.16
N LYS A 13 -6.63 -11.38 20.80
CA LYS A 13 -5.70 -11.86 19.75
C LYS A 13 -5.97 -11.07 18.48
N LYS A 14 -5.13 -10.09 18.17
CA LYS A 14 -5.12 -9.47 16.85
C LYS A 14 -4.64 -10.54 15.87
N GLU A 15 -5.51 -10.94 14.93
CA GLU A 15 -5.07 -11.77 13.82
C GLU A 15 -3.86 -11.11 13.14
N ALA A 16 -2.83 -11.90 12.85
CA ALA A 16 -1.64 -11.40 12.18
C ALA A 16 -2.02 -10.74 10.85
N ALA A 17 -1.41 -9.60 10.54
CA ALA A 17 -1.69 -8.83 9.32
C ALA A 17 -1.62 -9.67 8.04
N LYS A 18 -0.73 -10.66 7.99
CA LYS A 18 -0.61 -11.65 6.89
C LYS A 18 -1.89 -12.49 6.70
N ILE A 19 -2.55 -12.88 7.78
CA ILE A 19 -3.79 -13.69 7.72
C ILE A 19 -4.93 -12.83 7.17
N GLN A 20 -5.06 -11.60 7.68
CA GLN A 20 -6.07 -10.64 7.22
C GLN A 20 -5.91 -10.36 5.72
N ASN A 21 -4.68 -10.09 5.31
CA ASN A 21 -4.31 -9.88 3.92
C ASN A 21 -4.65 -11.08 3.03
N ARG A 22 -4.23 -12.30 3.40
CA ARG A 22 -4.57 -13.51 2.64
C ARG A 22 -6.08 -13.69 2.46
N ARG A 23 -6.88 -13.33 3.47
CA ARG A 23 -8.34 -13.37 3.38
C ARG A 23 -8.90 -12.32 2.43
N LEU A 24 -8.32 -11.11 2.40
CA LEU A 24 -8.67 -10.07 1.45
C LEU A 24 -8.33 -10.48 0.01
N GLN A 25 -7.12 -10.99 -0.22
CA GLN A 25 -6.67 -11.45 -1.54
C GLN A 25 -7.57 -12.54 -2.12
N LYS A 26 -8.15 -13.43 -1.31
CA LYS A 26 -9.10 -14.46 -1.81
C LYS A 26 -10.34 -13.88 -2.48
N LYS A 27 -10.73 -12.64 -2.15
CA LYS A 27 -11.91 -11.98 -2.72
C LYS A 27 -11.59 -11.23 -4.02
N PHE A 28 -10.32 -10.95 -4.26
CA PHE A 28 -9.90 -10.07 -5.33
C PHE A 28 -9.28 -10.88 -6.46
N ASN A 29 -9.60 -10.49 -7.68
CA ASN A 29 -9.09 -11.12 -8.89
C ASN A 29 -8.63 -10.00 -9.82
N GLY A 30 -7.37 -9.58 -9.69
CA GLY A 30 -6.79 -8.55 -10.54
C GLY A 30 -6.49 -9.09 -11.94
N SER A 31 -6.77 -8.30 -12.97
CA SER A 31 -6.41 -8.58 -14.37
C SER A 31 -5.41 -7.54 -14.89
N ALA A 32 -4.90 -7.72 -16.12
CA ALA A 32 -4.05 -6.72 -16.76
C ALA A 32 -4.72 -5.33 -16.89
N THR A 33 -6.04 -5.30 -17.12
CA THR A 33 -6.81 -4.05 -17.30
C THR A 33 -7.32 -3.45 -16.00
N LYS A 34 -7.54 -4.31 -14.99
CA LYS A 34 -7.97 -3.93 -13.63
C LYS A 34 -7.12 -4.68 -12.60
N PRO A 35 -5.84 -4.29 -12.44
CA PRO A 35 -4.93 -4.99 -11.55
C PRO A 35 -5.23 -4.73 -10.07
N ARG A 36 -4.61 -5.55 -9.23
CA ARG A 36 -4.63 -5.39 -7.77
C ARG A 36 -3.44 -4.55 -7.33
N LEU A 37 -3.71 -3.55 -6.50
CA LEU A 37 -2.69 -2.73 -5.84
C LEU A 37 -2.45 -3.25 -4.42
N SER A 38 -1.21 -3.62 -4.11
CA SER A 38 -0.77 -3.98 -2.76
C SER A 38 0.31 -3.02 -2.28
N VAL A 39 0.13 -2.45 -1.10
CA VAL A 39 1.06 -1.49 -0.50
C VAL A 39 1.47 -1.92 0.88
N PHE A 40 2.78 -2.05 1.08
CA PHE A 40 3.39 -2.37 2.35
C PHE A 40 4.11 -1.14 2.87
N CYS A 41 3.80 -0.74 4.10
CA CYS A 41 4.48 0.36 4.77
C CYS A 41 5.08 -0.15 6.08
N SER A 42 6.41 -0.12 6.14
CA SER A 42 7.17 -0.34 7.38
C SER A 42 7.38 0.99 8.11
N GLU A 43 8.07 0.96 9.25
CA GLU A 43 8.51 2.18 9.95
C GLU A 43 9.50 3.04 9.16
N LYS A 44 10.19 2.47 8.17
CA LYS A 44 11.26 3.17 7.43
C LYS A 44 10.91 3.42 5.96
N GLN A 45 10.23 2.48 5.32
CA GLN A 45 10.09 2.43 3.87
C GLN A 45 8.68 2.00 3.46
N LEU A 46 8.28 2.44 2.27
CA LEU A 46 7.05 2.04 1.59
C LEU A 46 7.40 1.28 0.30
N TYR A 47 6.60 0.26 0.01
CA TYR A 47 6.67 -0.57 -1.18
C TYR A 47 5.27 -0.69 -1.76
N ALA A 48 5.14 -0.49 -3.06
CA ALA A 48 3.89 -0.59 -3.80
C ALA A 48 4.08 -1.54 -4.98
N MET A 49 3.10 -2.42 -5.18
CA MET A 49 3.08 -3.36 -6.30
C MET A 49 1.71 -3.35 -6.97
N LEU A 50 1.73 -3.31 -8.29
CA LEU A 50 0.56 -3.50 -9.14
C LEU A 50 0.64 -4.88 -9.78
N VAL A 51 -0.33 -5.75 -9.49
CA VAL A 51 -0.26 -7.17 -9.82
C VAL A 51 -1.47 -7.58 -10.66
N ASP A 52 -1.18 -8.30 -11.74
CA ASP A 52 -2.14 -9.08 -12.51
C ASP A 52 -2.16 -10.51 -11.94
N ASP A 53 -3.24 -10.88 -11.25
CA ASP A 53 -3.39 -12.17 -10.60
C ASP A 53 -3.71 -13.28 -11.61
N GLN A 54 -4.35 -12.95 -12.74
CA GLN A 54 -4.69 -13.91 -13.80
C GLN A 54 -3.43 -14.42 -14.50
N ASN A 55 -2.54 -13.49 -14.88
CA ASN A 55 -1.29 -13.82 -15.55
C ASN A 55 -0.11 -14.01 -14.57
N LYS A 56 -0.35 -13.85 -13.26
CA LYS A 56 0.67 -13.92 -12.19
C LYS A 56 1.87 -13.01 -12.46
N LYS A 57 1.61 -11.82 -13.01
CA LYS A 57 2.64 -10.86 -13.44
C LYS A 57 2.58 -9.60 -12.60
N CYS A 58 3.75 -9.11 -12.20
CA CYS A 58 3.89 -7.78 -11.61
C CYS A 58 3.97 -6.76 -12.75
N LEU A 59 3.03 -5.82 -12.80
CA LEU A 59 2.97 -4.74 -13.78
C LEU A 59 3.82 -3.54 -13.35
N PHE A 60 3.85 -3.27 -12.03
CA PHE A 60 4.65 -2.20 -11.43
C PHE A 60 5.18 -2.64 -10.07
N SER A 61 6.41 -2.26 -9.76
CA SER A 61 7.02 -2.42 -8.44
C SER A 61 7.83 -1.18 -8.07
N GLY A 62 7.33 -0.41 -7.12
CA GLY A 62 7.95 0.84 -6.65
C GLY A 62 8.33 0.76 -5.17
N SER A 63 9.43 1.40 -4.79
CA SER A 63 9.85 1.52 -3.39
C SER A 63 10.52 2.85 -3.11
N THR A 64 10.33 3.36 -1.89
CA THR A 64 11.06 4.52 -1.37
C THR A 64 12.57 4.28 -1.20
N LEU A 65 13.05 3.04 -1.41
CA LEU A 65 14.47 2.71 -1.47
C LEU A 65 15.08 2.87 -2.86
N GLN A 66 14.27 2.92 -3.92
CA GLN A 66 14.80 3.03 -5.28
C GLN A 66 15.49 4.38 -5.48
N GLU A 67 16.65 4.34 -6.16
CA GLU A 67 17.45 5.53 -6.44
C GLU A 67 16.69 6.52 -7.34
N SER A 68 15.92 5.99 -8.31
CA SER A 68 15.05 6.78 -9.20
C SER A 68 14.01 7.62 -8.45
N ILE A 69 13.56 7.14 -7.29
CA ILE A 69 12.57 7.79 -6.44
C ILE A 69 13.22 8.80 -5.49
N ARG A 70 14.35 8.43 -4.88
CA ARG A 70 15.03 9.30 -3.91
C ARG A 70 15.62 10.55 -4.56
N GLN A 71 16.22 10.39 -5.74
CA GLN A 71 16.91 11.43 -6.51
C GLN A 71 17.85 12.33 -5.66
N SER A 72 18.50 13.29 -6.32
CA SER A 72 19.34 14.29 -5.66
C SER A 72 18.73 15.68 -5.90
N PRO A 73 18.42 16.47 -4.85
CA PRO A 73 18.72 16.23 -3.44
C PRO A 73 17.87 15.13 -2.80
N SER A 74 18.40 14.52 -1.73
CA SER A 74 17.71 13.50 -0.94
C SER A 74 16.39 14.04 -0.42
N CYS A 75 15.29 13.41 -0.80
CA CYS A 75 13.96 13.71 -0.30
C CYS A 75 13.66 13.05 1.05
N THR A 76 12.63 13.54 1.73
CA THR A 76 12.08 12.89 2.91
C THR A 76 11.38 11.58 2.53
N THR A 77 11.20 10.67 3.50
CA THR A 77 10.48 9.41 3.22
C THR A 77 9.00 9.59 2.88
N ILE A 78 8.42 10.75 3.21
CA ILE A 78 7.04 11.11 2.87
C ILE A 78 6.99 11.57 1.40
N GLU A 79 7.87 12.47 0.99
CA GLU A 79 8.01 12.89 -0.41
C GLU A 79 8.36 11.71 -1.33
N ALA A 80 9.24 10.81 -0.87
CA ALA A 80 9.55 9.58 -1.59
C ALA A 80 8.28 8.72 -1.79
N ALA A 81 7.39 8.65 -0.79
CA ALA A 81 6.15 7.89 -0.90
C ALA A 81 5.16 8.55 -1.89
N GLU A 82 5.09 9.88 -1.93
CA GLU A 82 4.32 10.63 -2.93
C GLU A 82 4.83 10.31 -4.35
N ARG A 83 6.15 10.38 -4.57
CA ARG A 83 6.79 10.05 -5.85
C ARG A 83 6.54 8.61 -6.29
N VAL A 84 6.53 7.64 -5.37
CA VAL A 84 6.16 6.24 -5.71
C VAL A 84 4.73 6.17 -6.22
N GLY A 85 3.82 6.96 -5.66
CA GLY A 85 2.45 7.09 -6.16
C GLY A 85 2.39 7.71 -7.57
N GLU A 86 3.19 8.73 -7.83
CA GLU A 86 3.28 9.38 -9.15
C GLU A 86 3.85 8.43 -10.23
N GLU A 87 4.93 7.70 -9.92
CA GLU A 87 5.48 6.69 -10.84
C GLU A 87 4.49 5.56 -11.12
N LEU A 88 3.73 5.13 -10.10
CA LEU A 88 2.66 4.15 -10.27
C LEU A 88 1.58 4.68 -11.23
N VAL A 89 1.16 5.93 -11.05
CA VAL A 89 0.17 6.57 -11.93
C VAL A 89 0.70 6.64 -13.36
N LYS A 90 1.94 7.06 -13.56
CA LYS A 90 2.59 7.08 -14.88
C LYS A 90 2.59 5.70 -15.53
N THR A 91 2.96 4.67 -14.78
CA THR A 91 2.96 3.29 -15.26
C THR A 91 1.55 2.81 -15.63
N CYS A 92 0.52 3.24 -14.88
CA CYS A 92 -0.86 2.93 -15.22
C CYS A 92 -1.28 3.62 -16.52
N ILE A 93 -0.90 4.88 -16.74
CA ILE A 93 -1.17 5.60 -17.99
C ILE A 93 -0.49 4.91 -19.17
N ASP A 94 0.79 4.57 -19.04
CA ASP A 94 1.59 3.91 -20.09
C ASP A 94 1.04 2.52 -20.46
N LEU A 95 0.40 1.83 -19.50
CA LEU A 95 -0.25 0.53 -19.68
C LEU A 95 -1.76 0.61 -19.95
N ASN A 96 -2.31 1.83 -20.12
CA ASN A 96 -3.74 2.09 -20.33
C ASN A 96 -4.66 1.48 -19.25
N ILE A 97 -4.22 1.48 -18.00
CA ILE A 97 -4.98 1.02 -16.84
C ILE A 97 -5.79 2.18 -16.27
N ASN A 98 -7.13 2.06 -16.34
CA ASN A 98 -8.05 3.12 -15.91
C ASN A 98 -8.65 2.88 -14.51
N GLU A 99 -8.57 1.65 -14.00
CA GLU A 99 -9.22 1.28 -12.75
C GLU A 99 -8.37 0.25 -12.00
N ILE A 100 -8.33 0.38 -10.67
CA ILE A 100 -7.70 -0.59 -9.78
C ILE A 100 -8.80 -1.45 -9.17
N SER A 101 -8.72 -2.78 -9.38
CA SER A 101 -9.74 -3.73 -8.91
C SER A 101 -9.81 -3.79 -7.38
N SER A 102 -8.66 -3.70 -6.73
CA SER A 102 -8.59 -3.73 -5.27
C SER A 102 -7.33 -3.06 -4.75
N TYR A 103 -7.46 -2.45 -3.58
CA TYR A 103 -6.37 -1.82 -2.86
C TYR A 103 -6.20 -2.46 -1.49
N ASP A 104 -5.06 -3.11 -1.27
CA ASP A 104 -4.69 -3.70 0.00
C ASP A 104 -3.48 -2.98 0.62
N ARG A 105 -3.62 -2.66 1.91
CA ARG A 105 -2.58 -2.03 2.75
C ARG A 105 -1.83 -3.03 3.61
N ASN A 106 -1.98 -4.32 3.33
CA ASN A 106 -1.35 -5.43 4.02
C ASN A 106 -1.60 -5.44 5.55
N GLY A 107 -2.72 -4.87 6.02
CA GLY A 107 -3.08 -4.78 7.44
C GLY A 107 -2.37 -3.69 8.25
N PHE A 108 -1.65 -2.76 7.61
CA PHE A 108 -1.00 -1.63 8.28
C PHE A 108 -1.96 -0.45 8.48
N ALA A 109 -1.75 0.31 9.56
CA ALA A 109 -2.51 1.52 9.85
C ALA A 109 -2.15 2.65 8.88
N ARG A 110 -3.07 3.61 8.68
CA ARG A 110 -2.76 4.83 7.94
C ARG A 110 -1.83 5.70 8.77
N GLY A 111 -0.61 5.90 8.28
CA GLY A 111 0.29 6.95 8.73
C GLY A 111 0.54 7.96 7.62
N GLU A 112 1.36 8.96 7.90
CA GLU A 112 1.65 10.09 6.99
C GLU A 112 2.21 9.63 5.63
N ARG A 113 3.10 8.64 5.61
CA ARG A 113 3.64 8.09 4.35
C ARG A 113 2.59 7.39 3.50
N MET A 114 1.71 6.61 4.13
CA MET A 114 0.63 5.93 3.40
C MET A 114 -0.35 6.97 2.85
N GLN A 115 -0.64 8.02 3.63
CA GLN A 115 -1.49 9.12 3.19
C GLN A 115 -0.86 9.88 2.02
N ALA A 116 0.43 10.21 2.06
CA ALA A 116 1.10 10.87 0.94
C ALA A 116 1.02 10.07 -0.36
N PHE A 117 1.25 8.75 -0.26
CA PHE A 117 1.06 7.83 -1.38
C PHE A 117 -0.42 7.75 -1.86
N GLU A 118 -1.38 7.62 -0.94
CA GLU A 118 -2.82 7.58 -1.25
C GLU A 118 -3.27 8.89 -1.93
N ILE A 119 -2.78 10.05 -1.49
CA ILE A 119 -3.09 11.36 -2.06
C ILE A 119 -2.63 11.46 -3.51
N ALA A 120 -1.39 11.05 -3.81
CA ALA A 120 -0.85 11.06 -5.18
C ALA A 120 -1.73 10.26 -6.15
N ILE A 121 -2.14 9.06 -5.73
CA ILE A 121 -2.97 8.15 -6.52
C ILE A 121 -4.41 8.68 -6.65
N SER A 122 -4.96 9.22 -5.57
CA SER A 122 -6.34 9.75 -5.54
C SER A 122 -6.51 10.97 -6.46
N ARG A 123 -5.45 11.75 -6.72
CA ARG A 123 -5.48 12.84 -7.70
C ARG A 123 -5.80 12.36 -9.11
N HIS A 124 -5.43 11.12 -9.46
CA HIS A 124 -5.73 10.49 -10.76
C HIS A 124 -7.06 9.70 -10.76
N GLY A 125 -7.74 9.58 -9.61
CA GLY A 125 -9.06 8.93 -9.52
C GLY A 125 -9.03 7.41 -9.38
N PHE A 126 -7.87 6.79 -9.14
CA PHE A 126 -7.77 5.34 -8.91
C PHE A 126 -8.29 4.89 -7.53
N LEU A 127 -8.34 5.80 -6.56
CA LEU A 127 -8.88 5.55 -5.22
C LEU A 127 -9.97 6.57 -4.89
N PRO A 128 -11.07 6.16 -4.21
CA PRO A 128 -12.04 7.10 -3.69
C PRO A 128 -11.41 7.96 -2.59
N ARG A 129 -11.70 9.27 -2.60
CA ARG A 129 -11.30 10.21 -1.54
C ARG A 129 -12.00 9.93 -0.22
#